data_AF-A0A3D5Q757-F1
#
_entry.id   AF-A0A3D5Q757-F1
#
_cell.length_a   1.000
_cell.length_b   1.000
_cell.length_c   1.000
_cell.angle_alpha   90.00
_cell.angle_beta   90.00
_cell.angle_gamma   90.00
#
_symmetry.space_group_name_H-M   'P 1'
#
loop_
_entity.id
_entity.type
_entity.pdbx_description
1 polymer ?
#
loop_
_entity_poly.entity_id
_entity_poly.type
_entity_poly.pdbx_seq_one_letter_code
_entity_poly.pdbx_strand_id
1 'polypeptide(L)'
;MVVSAAPYHPHNHDACAREALDNARSICKTRQARLTPIRERVLELIWQSHKPLGAYDLLAELASERQNAAPPTVYRALDFLQQNGLVHRIASLNAFIGCTHAGESHHGMLLICSQCRNVLELASGDVTHSI
;
A
#
# COMPACT_ATOMS: atom_id res chain seq x y z
N MET A 1 -2.13 -21.21 -12.40
CA MET A 1 -1.71 -19.79 -12.25
C MET A 1 -0.92 -19.71 -10.96
N VAL A 2 0.38 -19.44 -11.03
CA VAL A 2 1.25 -19.47 -9.85
C VAL A 2 0.85 -18.33 -8.93
N VAL A 3 0.28 -18.66 -7.78
CA VAL A 3 0.14 -17.72 -6.67
C VAL A 3 1.57 -17.36 -6.27
N SER A 4 2.08 -16.24 -6.78
CA SER A 4 3.39 -15.78 -6.35
C SER A 4 3.21 -15.35 -4.90
N ALA A 5 3.65 -16.20 -3.97
CA ALA A 5 3.80 -15.86 -2.56
C ALA A 5 4.98 -14.88 -2.41
N ALA A 6 4.94 -13.77 -3.16
CA ALA A 6 5.94 -12.72 -3.24
C ALA A 6 6.43 -12.24 -1.85
N PRO A 7 5.56 -12.03 -0.84
CA PRO A 7 6.02 -11.62 0.49
C PRO A 7 6.89 -12.65 1.23
N TYR A 8 6.96 -13.90 0.76
CA TYR A 8 7.72 -14.99 1.39
C TYR A 8 8.90 -15.48 0.55
N HIS A 9 9.14 -14.86 -0.61
CA HIS A 9 10.33 -15.11 -1.42
C HIS A 9 11.27 -13.91 -1.32
N PRO A 10 12.60 -14.10 -1.18
CA PRO A 10 13.54 -12.99 -1.22
C PRO A 10 13.45 -12.23 -2.54
N HIS A 11 13.28 -10.92 -2.48
CA HIS A 11 13.28 -10.03 -3.63
C HIS A 11 13.70 -8.61 -3.22
N ASN A 12 13.93 -7.76 -4.22
CA ASN A 12 14.38 -6.39 -4.02
C ASN A 12 13.19 -5.44 -3.78
N HIS A 13 13.03 -4.96 -2.56
CA HIS A 13 11.97 -4.03 -2.19
C HIS A 13 12.14 -2.65 -2.84
N ASP A 14 13.36 -2.24 -3.19
CA ASP A 14 13.58 -1.00 -3.96
C ASP A 14 12.98 -1.09 -5.36
N ALA A 15 12.97 -2.30 -5.95
CA ALA A 15 12.32 -2.53 -7.23
C ALA A 15 10.80 -2.50 -7.08
N CYS A 16 10.25 -3.14 -6.04
CA CYS A 16 8.81 -3.11 -5.74
C CYS A 16 8.30 -1.68 -5.52
N ALA A 17 8.99 -0.90 -4.68
CA ALA A 17 8.63 0.49 -4.42
C ALA A 17 8.66 1.32 -5.72
N ARG A 18 9.71 1.18 -6.54
CA ARG A 18 9.82 1.90 -7.81
C ARG A 18 8.69 1.57 -8.77
N GLU A 19 8.39 0.29 -8.96
CA GLU A 19 7.29 -0.16 -9.81
C GLU A 19 5.94 0.36 -9.32
N ALA A 20 5.69 0.28 -8.01
CA ALA A 20 4.47 0.82 -7.41
C ALA A 20 4.33 2.34 -7.59
N LEU A 21 5.43 3.09 -7.45
CA LEU A 21 5.45 4.53 -7.67
C LEU A 21 5.20 4.89 -9.15
N ASP A 22 5.81 4.16 -10.09
CA ASP A 22 5.59 4.37 -11.53
C ASP A 22 4.13 4.09 -11.92
N ASN A 23 3.56 3.00 -11.39
CA ASN A 23 2.14 2.68 -11.54
C ASN A 23 1.24 3.77 -10.95
N ALA A 24 1.55 4.23 -9.73
CA ALA A 24 0.78 5.29 -9.07
C ALA A 24 0.82 6.61 -9.85
N ARG A 25 1.99 6.99 -10.40
CA ARG A 25 2.14 8.17 -11.27
C ARG A 25 1.28 8.04 -12.53
N SER A 26 1.27 6.87 -13.17
CA SER A 26 0.44 6.59 -14.35
C SER A 26 -1.06 6.68 -14.04
N ILE A 27 -1.50 6.03 -12.96
CA ILE A 27 -2.90 6.04 -12.50
C ILE A 27 -3.35 7.47 -12.19
N CYS A 28 -2.54 8.21 -11.42
CA CYS A 28 -2.87 9.58 -11.03
C CYS A 28 -2.93 10.51 -12.25
N LYS A 29 -2.03 10.35 -13.23
CA LYS A 29 -2.06 11.09 -14.48
C LYS A 29 -3.35 10.82 -15.25
N THR A 30 -3.73 9.56 -15.43
CA THR A 30 -4.95 9.15 -16.14
C THR A 30 -6.21 9.67 -15.45
N ARG A 31 -6.24 9.64 -14.12
CA ARG A 31 -7.39 10.10 -13.32
C ARG A 31 -7.39 11.61 -13.02
N GLN A 32 -6.42 12.36 -13.55
CA GLN A 32 -6.19 13.78 -13.24
C GLN A 32 -6.08 14.04 -11.71
N ALA A 33 -5.63 13.04 -10.97
CA ALA A 33 -5.43 13.11 -9.53
C ALA A 33 -4.03 13.63 -9.24
N ARG A 34 -3.89 14.51 -8.24
CA ARG A 34 -2.57 15.11 -7.92
C ARG A 34 -1.80 14.24 -6.93
N LEU A 35 -0.85 13.44 -7.40
CA LEU A 35 0.15 12.80 -6.55
C LEU A 35 1.19 13.85 -6.10
N THR A 36 1.05 14.37 -4.88
CA THR A 36 2.02 15.34 -4.32
C THR A 36 3.23 14.62 -3.74
N PRO A 37 4.37 15.30 -3.53
CA PRO A 37 5.57 14.67 -2.98
C PRO A 37 5.33 13.91 -1.66
N ILE A 38 4.50 14.46 -0.76
CA ILE A 38 4.17 13.79 0.49
C ILE A 38 3.29 12.53 0.28
N ARG A 39 2.37 12.55 -0.70
CA ARG A 39 1.55 11.37 -1.03
C ARG A 39 2.40 10.26 -1.63
N GLU A 40 3.34 10.66 -2.49
CA GLU A 40 4.30 9.77 -3.10
C GLU A 40 5.23 9.15 -2.06
N ARG A 41 5.78 9.94 -1.13
CA ARG A 41 6.64 9.44 -0.07
C ARG A 41 5.90 8.49 0.88
N VAL A 42 4.67 8.82 1.26
CA VAL A 42 3.85 7.91 2.08
C VAL A 42 3.62 6.57 1.37
N LEU A 43 3.35 6.59 0.06
CA LEU A 43 3.21 5.37 -0.72
C LEU A 43 4.53 4.57 -0.76
N GLU A 44 5.65 5.25 -1.00
CA GLU A 44 6.97 4.64 -1.02
C GLU A 44 7.30 3.91 0.29
N LEU A 45 7.07 4.57 1.44
CA LEU A 45 7.27 3.99 2.77
C LEU A 45 6.43 2.71 2.97
N ILE A 46 5.18 2.72 2.50
CA ILE A 46 4.30 1.54 2.56
C ILE A 46 4.86 0.36 1.75
N TRP A 47 5.55 0.64 0.64
CA TRP A 47 6.11 -0.39 -0.25
C TRP A 47 7.52 -0.86 0.10
N GLN A 48 8.17 -0.27 1.12
CA GLN A 48 9.49 -0.70 1.58
C GLN A 48 9.50 -2.09 2.23
N SER A 49 8.34 -2.63 2.59
CA SER A 49 8.21 -3.98 3.14
C SER A 49 6.83 -4.58 2.87
N HIS A 50 6.68 -5.88 3.13
CA HIS A 50 5.38 -6.57 3.12
C HIS A 50 4.62 -6.51 4.45
N LYS A 51 5.11 -5.72 5.40
CA LYS A 51 4.43 -5.51 6.69
C LYS A 51 3.54 -4.28 6.58
N PRO A 52 2.30 -4.35 7.10
CA PRO A 52 1.41 -3.21 7.06
C PRO A 52 1.89 -2.15 8.04
N LEU A 53 1.86 -0.87 7.63
CA LEU A 53 2.28 0.26 8.46
C LEU A 53 1.08 1.04 8.99
N GLY A 54 1.15 1.40 10.27
CA GLY A 54 0.21 2.35 10.87
C GLY A 54 0.52 3.79 10.50
N ALA A 55 -0.44 4.68 10.70
CA ALA A 55 -0.24 6.12 10.47
C ALA A 55 0.88 6.71 11.36
N TYR A 56 1.06 6.18 12.57
CA TYR A 56 2.10 6.63 13.49
C TYR A 56 3.49 6.12 13.11
N ASP A 57 3.60 4.92 12.55
CA ASP A 57 4.87 4.40 12.01
C ASP A 57 5.33 5.31 10.85
N LEU A 58 4.41 5.65 9.95
CA LEU A 58 4.67 6.58 8.85
C LEU A 58 5.09 7.98 9.34
N LEU A 59 4.45 8.50 10.40
CA LEU A 59 4.86 9.77 11.01
C LEU A 59 6.28 9.70 11.58
N ALA A 60 6.63 8.60 12.23
CA ALA A 60 7.97 8.40 12.79
C ALA A 60 9.05 8.35 11.70
N GLU A 61 8.80 7.59 10.63
CA GLU A 61 9.72 7.52 9.48
C GLU A 61 9.89 8.89 8.81
N LEU A 62 8.80 9.61 8.53
CA LEU A 62 8.86 10.96 7.96
C LEU A 62 9.63 11.94 8.87
N ALA A 63 9.42 11.89 10.18
CA ALA A 63 10.15 12.72 11.13
C ALA A 63 11.66 12.40 11.14
N SER A 64 12.03 11.13 10.99
CA SER A 64 13.43 10.69 10.91
C SER A 64 14.16 11.30 9.70
N GLU A 65 13.43 11.53 8.60
CA GLU A 65 13.90 12.19 7.38
C GLU A 65 13.91 13.73 7.47
N ARG A 66 13.67 14.29 8.67
CA ARG A 66 13.46 15.73 8.91
C ARG A 66 12.26 16.31 8.16
N GLN A 67 11.28 15.47 7.78
CA GLN A 67 9.99 15.92 7.28
C GLN A 67 9.00 16.04 8.44
N ASN A 68 8.76 17.25 8.92
CA ASN A 68 7.82 17.52 10.02
C ASN A 68 6.37 17.49 9.52
N ALA A 69 5.88 16.32 9.11
CA ALA A 69 4.48 16.11 8.76
C ALA A 69 3.61 16.07 10.02
N ALA A 70 2.60 16.94 10.10
CA ALA A 70 1.58 16.84 11.13
C ALA A 70 0.68 15.60 10.88
N PRO A 71 0.05 15.01 11.92
CA PRO A 71 -0.83 13.85 11.74
C PRO A 71 -1.90 14.02 10.65
N PRO A 72 -2.63 15.15 10.54
CA PRO A 72 -3.60 15.35 9.47
C PRO A 72 -3.01 15.23 8.06
N THR A 73 -1.73 15.53 7.87
CA THR A 73 -1.04 15.40 6.59
C THR A 73 -0.93 13.94 6.16
N VAL A 74 -0.54 13.05 7.08
CA VAL A 74 -0.41 11.62 6.80
C VAL A 74 -1.78 10.98 6.58
N TYR A 75 -2.79 11.29 7.41
CA TYR A 75 -4.15 10.79 7.19
C TYR A 75 -4.72 11.24 5.84
N ARG A 76 -4.53 12.50 5.44
CA ARG A 76 -4.96 12.98 4.11
C ARG A 76 -4.20 12.34 2.95
N ALA A 77 -2.95 11.93 3.17
CA ALA A 77 -2.21 11.16 2.18
C ALA A 77 -2.79 9.74 2.06
N LEU A 78 -3.01 9.06 3.19
CA LEU A 78 -3.61 7.73 3.25
C LEU A 78 -5.00 7.69 2.63
N ASP A 79 -5.87 8.65 2.95
CA ASP A 79 -7.21 8.77 2.34
C ASP A 79 -7.12 8.91 0.82
N PHE A 80 -6.21 9.75 0.32
CA PHE A 80 -5.98 9.91 -1.10
C PHE A 80 -5.52 8.61 -1.77
N LEU A 81 -4.55 7.91 -1.16
CA LEU A 81 -4.01 6.67 -1.69
C LEU A 81 -5.10 5.58 -1.72
N GLN A 82 -5.90 5.49 -0.66
CA GLN A 82 -7.00 4.53 -0.57
C GLN A 82 -8.10 4.83 -1.61
N GLN A 83 -8.51 6.09 -1.75
CA GLN A 83 -9.52 6.51 -2.74
C GLN A 83 -9.07 6.24 -4.18
N ASN A 84 -7.76 6.24 -4.44
CA ASN A 84 -7.20 5.91 -5.74
C ASN A 84 -6.85 4.42 -5.91
N GLY A 85 -7.14 3.57 -4.92
CA GLY A 85 -6.87 2.13 -4.97
C GLY A 85 -5.38 1.80 -4.99
N LEU A 86 -4.53 2.67 -4.43
CA LEU A 86 -3.07 2.48 -4.37
C LEU A 86 -2.64 1.72 -3.11
N VAL A 87 -3.49 1.71 -2.08
CA VAL A 87 -3.27 1.01 -0.80
C VAL A 87 -4.59 0.41 -0.29
N HIS A 88 -4.48 -0.61 0.56
CA HIS A 88 -5.60 -1.16 1.32
C HIS A 88 -5.46 -0.84 2.80
N ARG A 89 -6.58 -0.54 3.47
CA ARG A 89 -6.65 -0.45 4.92
C ARG A 89 -7.00 -1.81 5.52
N ILE A 90 -6.19 -2.25 6.48
CA ILE A 90 -6.45 -3.42 7.31
C ILE A 90 -7.07 -2.96 8.62
N ALA A 91 -8.41 -2.97 8.67
CA ALA A 91 -9.17 -2.43 9.80
C ALA A 91 -8.80 -3.07 11.15
N SER A 92 -8.59 -4.39 11.18
CA SER A 92 -8.23 -5.13 12.40
C SER A 92 -6.87 -4.73 12.98
N LEU A 93 -6.00 -4.13 12.17
CA LEU A 93 -4.65 -3.73 12.57
C LEU A 93 -4.46 -2.21 12.64
N ASN A 94 -5.46 -1.43 12.21
CA ASN A 94 -5.35 0.01 12.00
C ASN A 94 -4.12 0.40 11.16
N ALA A 95 -3.83 -0.41 10.13
CA ALA A 95 -2.63 -0.29 9.30
C ALA A 95 -2.96 -0.36 7.81
N PHE A 96 -1.98 -0.06 6.97
CA PHE A 96 -2.11 0.04 5.52
C PHE A 96 -1.05 -0.80 4.82
N ILE A 97 -1.41 -1.36 3.66
CA ILE A 97 -0.52 -2.15 2.80
C ILE A 97 -0.66 -1.69 1.34
N GLY A 98 0.41 -1.82 0.56
CA GLY A 98 0.39 -1.53 -0.87
C GLY A 98 -0.56 -2.47 -1.63
N CYS A 99 -1.26 -1.93 -2.63
CA CYS A 99 -2.13 -2.69 -3.51
C CYS A 99 -1.35 -3.25 -4.70
N THR A 100 -1.25 -4.56 -4.82
CA THR A 100 -0.55 -5.26 -5.92
C THR A 100 -1.32 -5.22 -7.24
N HIS A 101 -2.62 -4.91 -7.21
CA HIS A 101 -3.49 -4.76 -8.38
C HIS A 101 -3.92 -3.29 -8.59
N ALA A 102 -3.02 -2.34 -8.26
CA ALA A 102 -3.33 -0.92 -8.30
C ALA A 102 -3.79 -0.47 -9.70
N GLY A 103 -4.87 0.30 -9.74
CA GLY A 103 -5.46 0.81 -10.98
C GLY A 103 -6.64 -0.02 -11.50
N GLU A 104 -6.79 -1.25 -11.04
CA GLU A 104 -7.91 -2.13 -11.36
C GLU A 104 -8.98 -2.11 -10.26
N SER A 105 -10.25 -2.12 -10.66
CA SER A 105 -11.33 -2.40 -9.71
C SER A 105 -11.32 -3.90 -9.44
N HIS A 106 -10.91 -4.28 -8.24
CA HIS A 106 -10.82 -5.68 -7.83
C HIS A 106 -11.35 -5.85 -6.41
N HIS A 107 -11.78 -7.08 -6.11
CA HIS A 107 -12.02 -7.53 -4.75
C HIS A 107 -10.77 -8.31 -4.32
N GLY A 108 -10.12 -7.82 -3.26
CA GLY A 108 -8.89 -8.40 -2.72
C GLY A 108 -9.15 -9.07 -1.38
N MET A 109 -8.53 -10.22 -1.17
CA MET A 109 -8.44 -10.87 0.14
C MET A 109 -7.04 -10.66 0.71
N LEU A 110 -6.96 -10.20 1.96
CA LEU A 110 -5.70 -9.99 2.66
C LEU A 110 -5.47 -11.09 3.69
N LEU A 111 -4.43 -11.90 3.49
CA LEU A 111 -3.97 -12.90 4.45
C LEU A 111 -2.84 -12.31 5.29
N ILE A 112 -3.02 -12.31 6.61
CA ILE A 112 -2.08 -11.72 7.56
C ILE A 112 -1.41 -12.85 8.35
N CYS A 113 -0.08 -12.95 8.28
CA CYS A 113 0.64 -13.93 9.09
C CYS A 113 0.62 -13.54 10.58
N SER A 114 0.20 -14.47 11.45
CA SER A 114 0.16 -14.25 12.90
C SER A 114 1.55 -14.17 13.54
N GLN A 115 2.58 -14.74 12.91
CA GLN A 115 3.94 -14.80 13.44
C GLN A 115 4.80 -13.60 12.98
N CYS A 116 4.92 -13.39 11.67
CA CYS A 116 5.81 -12.38 11.11
C CYS A 116 5.12 -11.09 10.66
N ARG A 117 3.78 -11.09 10.63
CA ARG A 117 2.93 -9.94 10.24
C ARG A 117 2.99 -9.52 8.77
N ASN A 118 3.64 -10.31 7.91
CA ASN A 118 3.56 -10.11 6.47
C ASN A 118 2.12 -10.28 5.98
N VAL A 119 1.78 -9.51 4.95
CA VAL A 119 0.47 -9.54 4.31
C VAL A 119 0.62 -10.04 2.89
N LEU A 120 -0.25 -10.97 2.50
CA LEU A 120 -0.40 -11.43 1.12
C LEU A 120 -1.78 -10.99 0.61
N GLU A 121 -1.80 -10.28 -0.51
CA GLU A 121 -3.01 -9.95 -1.24
C GLU A 121 -3.31 -11.03 -2.28
N LEU A 122 -4.56 -11.49 -2.33
CA LEU A 122 -5.05 -12.48 -3.28
C LEU A 122 -6.29 -11.94 -4.00
N ALA A 123 -6.40 -12.22 -5.30
CA ALA A 123 -7.64 -12.00 -6.03
C ALA A 123 -8.74 -12.91 -5.48
N SER A 124 -9.93 -12.37 -5.19
CA SER A 124 -11.01 -13.12 -4.53
C SER A 124 -11.98 -13.82 -5.49
N GLY A 125 -11.50 -14.25 -6.67
CA GLY A 125 -12.31 -14.74 -7.80
C GLY A 125 -13.57 -15.53 -7.42
N ASP A 126 -13.41 -16.76 -6.93
CA ASP A 126 -14.56 -17.64 -6.66
C ASP A 126 -15.30 -17.29 -5.35
N VAL A 127 -14.61 -16.66 -4.39
CA VAL A 127 -15.20 -16.29 -3.10
C VAL A 127 -16.22 -15.16 -3.26
N THR A 128 -15.94 -14.18 -4.13
CA THR A 128 -16.84 -13.05 -4.37
C THR A 128 -18.19 -13.48 -4.97
N HIS A 129 -18.24 -14.57 -5.73
CA HIS A 129 -19.48 -15.09 -6.31
C HIS A 129 -20.28 -16.03 -5.40
N SER A 130 -19.76 -16.32 -4.20
CA SER A 130 -20.33 -17.31 -3.28
C SER A 130 -21.10 -16.69 -2.09
N ILE A 131 -21.20 -15.37 -2.04
CA ILE A 131 -21.94 -14.56 -1.05
C ILE A 131 -22.96 -13.65 -1.75
#